data_AF-A0A7C1XTG7-F1
#
_entry.id   AF-A0A7C1XTG7-F1
#
_cell.length_a   1.000
_cell.length_b   1.000
_cell.length_c   1.000
_cell.angle_alpha   90.00
_cell.angle_beta   90.00
_cell.angle_gamma   90.00
#
_symmetry.space_group_name_H-M   'P 1'
#
loop_
_entity.id
_entity.type
_entity.pdbx_description
1 polymer ?
#
loop_
_entity_poly.entity_id
_entity_poly.type
_entity_poly.pdbx_seq_one_letter_code
_entity_poly.pdbx_strand_id
1 'polypeptide(L)'
;MRQASNTKFAFDRGLMSIGILLLMFFLAAVASFIYIERQAAYDKEYISLSGEERVLSQSIVKNAVESASATNVAAFTLLRQNREDFAGNLQILRNGNPQTGLPPSPANIEDSLAAVESLWTTIGSNADVILQAEGTIRMLSEFVGAINDTMPSLLALSDEVVSTMIESGASASQVYIASRQLMLVPRIAVNANRILAGGDDAAASAERFGRDAALFGRVLDAMLNGNRKMNIKRVRDPDARDKLAEVADAFETVHELVGRILEQTPTLFEAQQAAGSLVEQSETLLARTTDLMQAYTSLGDTRAINATTGSLLGAVALLLLIVLGFKIVGDTRNRLAETAAQNRRNQDAIMRLLDEIGDLANGDLTAQATVTEDITGAIADAINYTIDQLRRLVSTINETTVQVSSAAQETQATAMHLAEASDHQAEQITAASAAINQMAISIDTVSSNANASSDVAGTSLDIAKKG
;
A
#
# COMPACT_ATOMS: atom_id res chain seq x y z
N MET A 1 36.56 -43.33 -11.68
CA MET A 1 36.42 -42.37 -10.56
C MET A 1 36.59 -40.95 -11.10
N ARG A 2 35.61 -40.08 -10.84
CA ARG A 2 35.57 -38.61 -11.10
C ARG A 2 35.62 -38.10 -12.55
N GLN A 3 34.43 -37.94 -13.14
CA GLN A 3 34.11 -36.70 -13.85
C GLN A 3 32.85 -36.12 -13.20
N ALA A 4 33.06 -35.10 -12.37
CA ALA A 4 31.98 -34.28 -11.84
C ALA A 4 31.43 -33.44 -13.01
N SER A 5 30.20 -33.77 -13.42
CA SER A 5 29.41 -32.93 -14.31
C SER A 5 29.17 -31.58 -13.63
N ASN A 6 29.97 -30.59 -14.02
CA ASN A 6 29.70 -29.19 -13.77
C ASN A 6 28.56 -28.77 -14.72
N THR A 7 27.32 -29.11 -14.37
CA THR A 7 26.14 -28.44 -14.91
C THR A 7 26.10 -27.03 -14.33
N LYS A 8 26.94 -26.14 -14.87
CA LYS A 8 26.70 -24.70 -14.78
C LYS A 8 25.30 -24.49 -15.38
N PHE A 9 24.35 -24.07 -14.54
CA PHE A 9 23.15 -23.39 -14.96
C PHE A 9 23.56 -22.21 -15.84
N ALA A 10 23.74 -22.44 -17.13
CA ALA A 10 23.87 -21.39 -18.12
C ALA A 10 22.47 -20.80 -18.25
N PHE A 11 22.11 -19.92 -17.31
CA PHE A 11 21.01 -18.98 -17.50
C PHE A 11 21.30 -18.29 -18.82
N ASP A 12 20.42 -18.49 -19.80
CA ASP A 12 20.51 -17.80 -21.08
C ASP A 12 20.67 -16.30 -20.79
N ARG A 13 21.78 -15.69 -21.24
CA ARG A 13 22.09 -14.28 -20.97
C ARG A 13 20.93 -13.36 -21.38
N GLY A 14 20.17 -13.77 -22.40
CA GLY A 14 18.97 -13.05 -22.83
C GLY A 14 17.78 -13.18 -21.88
N LEU A 15 17.67 -14.23 -21.08
CA LEU A 15 16.61 -14.38 -20.06
C LEU A 15 16.93 -13.53 -18.82
N MET A 16 18.22 -13.46 -18.47
CA MET A 16 18.72 -12.62 -17.37
C MET A 16 18.56 -11.12 -17.68
N SER A 17 18.84 -10.68 -18.91
CA SER A 17 18.66 -9.28 -19.31
C SER A 17 17.19 -8.84 -19.28
N ILE A 18 16.27 -9.67 -19.78
CA ILE A 18 14.82 -9.41 -19.70
C ILE A 18 14.36 -9.36 -18.23
N GLY A 19 14.85 -10.28 -17.39
CA GLY A 19 14.54 -10.29 -15.96
C GLY A 19 15.03 -9.03 -15.23
N ILE A 20 16.24 -8.55 -15.53
CA ILE A 20 16.78 -7.30 -14.97
C ILE A 20 15.97 -6.09 -15.43
N LEU A 21 15.63 -6.01 -16.73
CA LEU A 21 14.79 -4.94 -17.26
C LEU A 21 13.39 -4.95 -16.63
N LEU A 22 12.77 -6.12 -16.51
CA LEU A 22 11.48 -6.29 -15.82
C LEU A 22 11.56 -5.74 -14.40
N LEU A 23 12.58 -6.15 -13.64
CA LEU A 23 12.75 -5.70 -12.26
C LEU A 23 12.93 -4.17 -12.18
N MET A 24 13.72 -3.59 -13.09
CA MET A 24 13.93 -2.14 -13.18
C MET A 24 12.62 -1.40 -13.47
N PHE A 25 11.86 -1.81 -14.48
CA PHE A 25 10.57 -1.20 -14.83
C PHE A 25 9.52 -1.39 -13.73
N PHE A 26 9.51 -2.55 -13.08
CA PHE A 26 8.62 -2.82 -11.95
C PHE A 26 8.94 -1.92 -10.76
N LEU A 27 10.21 -1.82 -10.37
CA LEU A 27 10.63 -0.91 -9.29
C LEU A 27 10.36 0.55 -9.63
N ALA A 28 10.57 0.97 -10.89
CA ALA A 28 10.24 2.31 -11.35
C ALA A 28 8.72 2.58 -11.30
N ALA A 29 7.88 1.60 -11.67
CA ALA A 29 6.42 1.71 -11.57
C ALA A 29 5.96 1.83 -10.12
N VAL A 30 6.49 1.00 -9.21
CA VAL A 30 6.18 1.07 -7.77
C VAL A 30 6.64 2.40 -7.18
N ALA A 31 7.86 2.86 -7.48
CA ALA A 31 8.36 4.14 -7.02
C ALA A 31 7.52 5.32 -7.55
N SER A 32 7.12 5.27 -8.83
CA SER A 32 6.23 6.25 -9.44
C SER A 32 4.87 6.28 -8.74
N PHE A 33 4.28 5.11 -8.44
CA PHE A 33 3.01 5.01 -7.73
C PHE A 33 3.08 5.63 -6.32
N ILE A 34 4.10 5.27 -5.53
CA ILE A 34 4.32 5.83 -4.19
C ILE A 34 4.52 7.35 -4.27
N TYR A 35 5.27 7.83 -5.26
CA TYR A 35 5.50 9.25 -5.47
C TYR A 35 4.20 10.00 -5.81
N ILE A 36 3.39 9.46 -6.73
CA ILE A 36 2.09 10.03 -7.14
C ILE A 36 1.14 10.09 -5.95
N GLU A 37 1.05 9.02 -5.15
CA GLU A 37 0.14 8.96 -4.01
C GLU A 37 0.54 9.94 -2.90
N ARG A 38 1.85 10.07 -2.62
CA ARG A 38 2.36 11.10 -1.71
C ARG A 38 2.06 12.51 -2.20
N GLN A 39 2.25 12.75 -3.49
CA GLN A 39 2.00 14.05 -4.09
C GLN A 39 0.50 14.39 -4.10
N ALA A 40 -0.38 13.40 -4.34
CA ALA A 40 -1.83 13.58 -4.26
C ALA A 40 -2.29 13.93 -2.84
N ALA A 41 -1.64 13.39 -1.80
CA ALA A 41 -1.90 13.78 -0.41
C ALA A 41 -1.56 15.25 -0.17
N TYR A 42 -0.42 15.73 -0.69
CA TYR A 42 -0.03 17.14 -0.63
C TYR A 42 -1.02 18.05 -1.37
N ASP A 43 -1.41 17.67 -2.59
CA ASP A 43 -2.37 18.44 -3.38
C ASP A 43 -3.70 18.60 -2.65
N LYS A 44 -4.18 17.53 -2.01
CA LYS A 44 -5.41 17.57 -1.22
C LYS A 44 -5.31 18.55 -0.05
N GLU A 45 -4.17 18.59 0.65
CA GLU A 45 -3.94 19.53 1.76
C GLU A 45 -3.88 20.98 1.24
N TYR A 46 -3.14 21.25 0.16
CA TYR A 46 -3.10 22.57 -0.46
C TYR A 46 -4.48 23.07 -0.91
N ILE A 47 -5.26 22.20 -1.56
CA ILE A 47 -6.62 22.53 -2.02
C ILE A 47 -7.55 22.77 -0.82
N SER A 48 -7.42 22.00 0.26
CA SER A 48 -8.20 22.20 1.49
C SER A 48 -7.90 23.57 2.10
N LEU A 49 -6.62 23.87 2.35
CA LEU A 49 -6.20 25.13 2.95
C LEU A 49 -6.62 26.32 2.09
N SER A 50 -6.35 26.30 0.78
CA SER A 50 -6.79 27.38 -0.13
C SER A 50 -8.30 27.50 -0.26
N GLY A 51 -9.04 26.39 -0.15
CA GLY A 51 -10.49 26.38 -0.07
C GLY A 51 -11.02 27.02 1.22
N GLU A 52 -10.35 26.78 2.35
CA GLU A 52 -10.63 27.41 3.64
C GLU A 52 -10.34 28.92 3.59
N GLU A 53 -9.20 29.35 3.03
CA GLU A 53 -8.87 30.76 2.82
C GLU A 53 -9.99 31.51 2.09
N ARG A 54 -10.56 30.89 1.07
CA ARG A 54 -11.69 31.46 0.31
C ARG A 54 -12.90 31.70 1.21
N VAL A 55 -13.26 30.76 2.08
CA VAL A 55 -14.40 30.88 3.00
C VAL A 55 -14.10 31.87 4.12
N LEU A 56 -12.88 31.82 4.66
CA LEU A 56 -12.40 32.73 5.70
C LEU A 56 -12.38 34.18 5.20
N SER A 57 -12.01 34.43 3.94
CA SER A 57 -12.03 35.78 3.34
C SER A 57 -13.39 36.46 3.47
N GLN A 58 -14.48 35.72 3.25
CA GLN A 58 -15.85 36.23 3.37
C GLN A 58 -16.29 36.34 4.84
N SER A 59 -15.91 35.36 5.65
CA SER A 59 -16.26 35.33 7.07
C SER A 59 -15.59 36.46 7.86
N ILE A 60 -14.34 36.82 7.53
CA ILE A 60 -13.63 37.95 8.12
C ILE A 60 -14.38 39.24 7.84
N VAL A 61 -14.76 39.50 6.59
CA VAL A 61 -15.49 40.71 6.19
C VAL A 61 -16.84 40.80 6.91
N LYS A 62 -17.60 39.71 6.92
CA LYS A 62 -18.89 39.65 7.63
C LYS A 62 -18.73 39.98 9.12
N ASN A 63 -17.83 39.28 9.80
CA ASN A 63 -17.64 39.44 11.24
C ASN A 63 -17.02 40.80 11.58
N ALA A 64 -16.19 41.37 10.71
CA ALA A 64 -15.65 42.73 10.84
C ALA A 64 -16.76 43.79 10.84
N VAL A 65 -17.70 43.71 9.90
CA VAL A 65 -18.83 44.66 9.82
C VAL A 65 -19.77 44.51 11.02
N GLU A 66 -20.09 43.27 11.43
CA GLU A 66 -20.92 43.02 12.61
C GLU A 66 -20.26 43.51 13.91
N SER A 67 -18.93 43.40 14.01
CA SER A 67 -18.15 43.88 15.15
C SER A 67 -18.06 45.41 15.19
N ALA A 68 -17.76 46.05 14.06
CA ALA A 68 -17.57 47.50 13.96
C ALA A 68 -18.87 48.31 14.15
N SER A 69 -20.03 47.71 13.89
CA SER A 69 -21.35 48.33 14.07
C SER A 69 -21.97 48.12 15.45
N ALA A 70 -21.24 47.47 16.38
CA ALA A 70 -21.74 47.06 17.69
C ALA A 70 -23.01 46.18 17.66
N THR A 71 -23.38 45.64 16.50
CA THR A 71 -24.60 44.85 16.31
C THR A 71 -24.49 43.49 17.00
N ASN A 72 -23.29 42.89 16.95
CA ASN A 72 -23.04 41.58 17.51
C ASN A 72 -21.65 41.52 18.16
N VAL A 73 -21.61 41.68 19.47
CA VAL A 73 -20.35 41.66 20.23
C VAL A 73 -19.68 40.27 20.20
N ALA A 74 -20.42 39.19 19.94
CA ALA A 74 -19.82 37.87 19.77
C ALA A 74 -19.01 37.73 18.46
N ALA A 75 -19.24 38.62 17.48
CA ALA A 75 -18.52 38.61 16.20
C ALA A 75 -17.02 38.90 16.36
N PHE A 76 -16.59 39.60 17.43
CA PHE A 76 -15.17 39.84 17.69
C PHE A 76 -14.39 38.53 17.89
N THR A 77 -14.97 37.56 18.60
CA THR A 77 -14.34 36.24 18.80
C THR A 77 -14.16 35.51 17.47
N LEU A 78 -15.20 35.53 16.62
CA LEU A 78 -15.14 34.90 15.30
C LEU A 78 -14.18 35.64 14.36
N LEU A 79 -14.13 36.98 14.42
CA LEU A 79 -13.19 37.78 13.64
C LEU A 79 -11.74 37.44 14.01
N ARG A 80 -11.44 37.34 15.31
CA ARG A 80 -10.11 36.97 15.81
C ARG A 80 -9.71 35.59 15.30
N GLN A 81 -10.57 34.60 15.51
CA GLN A 81 -10.32 33.24 15.08
C GLN A 81 -10.11 33.15 13.56
N ASN A 82 -11.03 33.69 12.77
CA ASN A 82 -10.91 33.61 11.31
C ASN A 82 -9.65 34.32 10.79
N ARG A 83 -9.24 35.43 11.43
CA ARG A 83 -8.00 36.15 11.08
C ARG A 83 -6.75 35.36 11.44
N GLU A 84 -6.75 34.67 12.58
CA GLU A 84 -5.65 33.79 12.99
C GLU A 84 -5.56 32.56 12.08
N ASP A 85 -6.69 31.93 11.77
CA ASP A 85 -6.77 30.77 10.87
C ASP A 85 -6.28 31.13 9.46
N PHE A 86 -6.72 32.26 8.90
CA PHE A 86 -6.28 32.73 7.58
C PHE A 86 -4.77 32.98 7.54
N ALA A 87 -4.24 33.68 8.56
CA ALA A 87 -2.80 33.93 8.66
C ALA A 87 -1.99 32.64 8.83
N GLY A 88 -2.50 31.69 9.62
CA GLY A 88 -1.86 30.39 9.86
C GLY A 88 -1.82 29.53 8.60
N ASN A 89 -2.93 29.46 7.87
CA ASN A 89 -3.03 28.75 6.60
C ASN A 89 -2.07 29.33 5.55
N LEU A 90 -1.99 30.66 5.41
CA LEU A 90 -1.01 31.28 4.52
C LEU A 90 0.43 30.92 4.91
N GLN A 91 0.77 30.89 6.19
CA GLN A 91 2.10 30.47 6.64
C GLN A 91 2.38 29.01 6.31
N ILE A 92 1.38 28.12 6.45
CA ILE A 92 1.52 26.71 6.08
C ILE A 92 1.72 26.56 4.58
N LEU A 93 0.97 27.30 3.75
CA LEU A 93 1.17 27.30 2.30
C LEU A 93 2.59 27.79 1.97
N ARG A 94 3.00 28.93 2.54
CA ARG A 94 4.30 29.56 2.26
C ARG A 94 5.50 28.73 2.69
N ASN A 95 5.45 28.11 3.87
CA ASN A 95 6.62 27.48 4.50
C ASN A 95 6.52 25.95 4.57
N GLY A 96 5.37 25.38 4.21
CA GLY A 96 5.05 23.97 4.41
C GLY A 96 4.54 23.67 5.82
N ASN A 97 4.09 22.42 6.00
CA ASN A 97 3.58 21.89 7.26
C ASN A 97 4.51 20.80 7.80
N PRO A 98 5.30 21.06 8.87
CA PRO A 98 6.16 20.05 9.47
C PRO A 98 5.40 18.85 10.05
N GLN A 99 4.12 19.01 10.42
CA GLN A 99 3.34 17.95 11.06
C GLN A 99 2.88 16.89 10.05
N THR A 100 2.47 17.32 8.85
CA THR A 100 2.05 16.42 7.76
C THR A 100 3.21 16.12 6.79
N GLY A 101 4.31 16.86 6.89
CA GLY A 101 5.43 16.81 5.96
C GLY A 101 5.10 17.46 4.61
N LEU A 102 4.12 18.36 4.57
CA LEU A 102 3.79 19.18 3.40
C LEU A 102 4.98 20.10 3.10
N PRO A 103 5.53 20.09 1.88
CA PRO A 103 6.56 21.05 1.50
C PRO A 103 5.99 22.47 1.36
N PRO A 104 6.84 23.50 1.21
CA PRO A 104 6.41 24.82 0.75
C PRO A 104 5.71 24.75 -0.60
N SER A 105 4.83 25.73 -0.87
CA SER A 105 4.20 25.89 -2.17
C SER A 105 5.22 25.85 -3.31
N PRO A 106 4.94 25.09 -4.38
CA PRO A 106 5.85 24.99 -5.51
C PRO A 106 5.94 26.31 -6.30
N ALA A 107 7.07 26.52 -6.97
CA ALA A 107 7.43 27.80 -7.59
C ALA A 107 6.41 28.32 -8.64
N ASN A 108 5.63 27.43 -9.27
CA ASN A 108 4.59 27.81 -10.22
C ASN A 108 3.34 28.42 -9.56
N ILE A 109 3.20 28.32 -8.25
CA ILE A 109 2.10 28.89 -7.46
C ILE A 109 2.53 30.16 -6.73
N GLU A 110 3.83 30.45 -6.70
CA GLU A 110 4.43 31.57 -5.95
C GLU A 110 3.76 32.91 -6.28
N ASP A 111 3.51 33.20 -7.57
CA ASP A 111 2.87 34.45 -8.00
C ASP A 111 1.44 34.59 -7.45
N SER A 112 0.66 33.50 -7.51
CA SER A 112 -0.71 33.47 -6.99
C SER A 112 -0.73 33.58 -5.46
N LEU A 113 0.21 32.91 -4.78
CA LEU A 113 0.32 32.97 -3.32
C LEU A 113 0.73 34.37 -2.86
N ALA A 114 1.76 34.96 -3.48
CA ALA A 114 2.23 36.31 -3.17
C ALA A 114 1.15 37.37 -3.40
N ALA A 115 0.28 37.20 -4.41
CA ALA A 115 -0.86 38.09 -4.63
C ALA A 115 -1.87 38.04 -3.47
N VAL A 116 -2.14 36.86 -2.91
CA VAL A 116 -3.00 36.72 -1.72
C VAL A 116 -2.32 37.29 -0.48
N GLU A 117 -1.03 36.99 -0.27
CA GLU A 117 -0.25 37.52 0.86
C GLU A 117 -0.22 39.05 0.86
N SER A 118 -0.03 39.68 -0.31
CA SER A 118 -0.03 41.14 -0.42
C SER A 118 -1.38 41.79 -0.13
N LEU A 119 -2.50 41.12 -0.45
CA LEU A 119 -3.82 41.62 -0.05
C LEU A 119 -4.06 41.40 1.44
N TRP A 120 -3.58 40.26 1.95
CA TRP A 120 -3.70 39.89 3.35
C TRP A 120 -2.99 40.86 4.29
N THR A 121 -1.86 41.45 3.91
CA THR A 121 -1.20 42.45 4.77
C THR A 121 -2.12 43.62 5.10
N THR A 122 -2.89 44.09 4.14
CA THR A 122 -3.84 45.20 4.33
C THR A 122 -5.09 44.73 5.07
N ILE A 123 -5.67 43.61 4.65
CA ILE A 123 -6.88 43.04 5.24
C ILE A 123 -6.66 42.61 6.69
N GLY A 124 -5.59 41.89 6.97
CA GLY A 124 -5.18 41.49 8.32
C GLY A 124 -4.96 42.70 9.22
N SER A 125 -4.29 43.75 8.73
CA SER A 125 -4.11 45.00 9.48
C SER A 125 -5.43 45.70 9.81
N ASN A 126 -6.37 45.77 8.86
CA ASN A 126 -7.68 46.35 9.10
C ASN A 126 -8.49 45.51 10.11
N ALA A 127 -8.41 44.19 10.05
CA ALA A 127 -9.02 43.31 11.05
C ALA A 127 -8.41 43.56 12.45
N ASP A 128 -7.09 43.77 12.54
CA ASP A 128 -6.41 44.07 13.81
C ASP A 128 -6.88 45.41 14.41
N VAL A 129 -7.09 46.45 13.59
CA VAL A 129 -7.66 47.74 14.03
C VAL A 129 -9.05 47.54 14.65
N ILE A 130 -9.91 46.75 14.01
CA ILE A 130 -11.25 46.46 14.54
C ILE A 130 -11.16 45.69 15.86
N LEU A 131 -10.31 44.66 15.92
CA LEU A 131 -10.13 43.85 17.14
C LEU A 131 -9.57 44.69 18.31
N GLN A 132 -8.70 45.66 18.04
CA GLN A 132 -8.20 46.58 19.06
C GLN A 132 -9.29 47.51 19.61
N ALA A 133 -10.28 47.85 18.79
CA ALA A 133 -11.42 48.67 19.19
C ALA A 133 -12.52 47.90 19.97
N GLU A 134 -12.37 46.58 20.21
CA GLU A 134 -13.38 45.75 20.87
C GLU A 134 -13.86 46.34 22.21
N GLY A 135 -12.92 46.74 23.07
CA GLY A 135 -13.23 47.32 24.37
C GLY A 135 -14.01 48.62 24.26
N THR A 136 -13.60 49.51 23.34
CA THR A 136 -14.26 50.79 23.11
C THR A 136 -15.67 50.60 22.55
N ILE A 137 -15.85 49.72 21.56
CA ILE A 137 -17.15 49.45 20.94
C ILE A 137 -18.14 48.85 21.96
N ARG A 138 -17.67 47.92 22.80
CA ARG A 138 -18.48 47.33 23.89
C ARG A 138 -18.90 48.41 24.89
N MET A 139 -17.97 49.24 25.34
CA MET A 139 -18.24 50.35 26.25
C MET A 139 -19.25 51.34 25.66
N LEU A 140 -19.09 51.71 24.38
CA LEU A 140 -20.01 52.61 23.68
C LEU A 140 -21.42 52.00 23.55
N SER A 141 -21.52 50.68 23.29
CA SER A 141 -22.79 49.96 23.26
C SER A 141 -23.51 50.04 24.61
N GLU A 142 -22.78 49.86 25.72
CA GLU A 142 -23.32 50.01 27.08
C GLU A 142 -23.78 51.45 27.35
N PHE A 143 -23.00 52.46 26.95
CA PHE A 143 -23.38 53.86 27.14
C PHE A 143 -24.63 54.25 26.35
N VAL A 144 -24.75 53.81 25.09
CA VAL A 144 -25.95 54.05 24.29
C VAL A 144 -27.15 53.29 24.85
N GLY A 145 -26.95 52.07 25.36
CA GLY A 145 -27.98 51.33 26.11
C GLY A 145 -28.51 52.12 27.30
N ALA A 146 -27.62 52.64 28.15
CA ALA A 146 -28.00 53.45 29.30
C ALA A 146 -28.73 54.76 28.90
N ILE A 147 -28.33 55.40 27.79
CA ILE A 147 -29.07 56.54 27.22
C ILE A 147 -30.48 56.11 26.81
N ASN A 148 -30.62 55.00 26.07
CA ASN A 148 -31.90 54.47 25.61
C ASN A 148 -32.84 54.12 26.79
N ASP A 149 -32.29 53.60 27.90
CA ASP A 149 -33.05 53.26 29.11
C ASP A 149 -33.52 54.50 29.87
N THR A 150 -32.71 55.56 29.90
CA THR A 150 -33.01 56.81 30.62
C THR A 150 -33.98 57.71 29.85
N MET A 151 -33.95 57.65 28.52
CA MET A 151 -34.65 58.62 27.66
C MET A 151 -36.19 58.63 27.80
N PRO A 152 -36.90 57.49 27.97
CA PRO A 152 -38.35 57.48 28.20
C PRO A 152 -38.75 58.19 29.49
N SER A 153 -37.99 57.99 30.57
CA SER A 153 -38.26 58.66 31.85
C SER A 153 -38.00 60.17 31.73
N LEU A 154 -36.90 60.55 31.08
CA LEU A 154 -36.59 61.96 30.82
C LEU A 154 -37.69 62.63 29.97
N LEU A 155 -38.25 61.93 28.98
CA LEU A 155 -39.35 62.43 28.16
C LEU A 155 -40.61 62.67 29.00
N ALA A 156 -40.99 61.70 29.84
CA ALA A 156 -42.17 61.81 30.69
C ALA A 156 -42.05 62.97 31.70
N LEU A 157 -40.90 63.09 32.37
CA LEU A 157 -40.62 64.20 33.28
C LEU A 157 -40.64 65.55 32.56
N SER A 158 -40.09 65.61 31.34
CA SER A 158 -40.09 66.82 30.53
C SER A 158 -41.51 67.21 30.07
N ASP A 159 -42.38 66.24 29.80
CA ASP A 159 -43.78 66.47 29.44
C ASP A 159 -44.59 66.96 30.65
N GLU A 160 -44.33 66.41 31.84
CA GLU A 160 -44.93 66.85 33.10
C GLU A 160 -44.56 68.32 33.39
N VAL A 161 -43.31 68.73 33.20
CA VAL A 161 -42.88 70.13 33.29
C VAL A 161 -43.75 71.03 32.39
N VAL A 162 -44.00 70.62 31.14
CA VAL A 162 -44.83 71.39 30.20
C VAL A 162 -46.28 71.48 30.69
N SER A 163 -46.86 70.37 31.17
CA SER A 163 -48.22 70.36 31.73
C SER A 163 -48.34 71.28 32.94
N THR A 164 -47.43 71.18 33.91
CA THR A 164 -47.43 72.02 35.11
C THR A 164 -47.26 73.49 34.75
N MET A 165 -46.42 73.83 33.77
CA MET A 165 -46.27 75.21 33.29
C MET A 165 -47.55 75.76 32.64
N ILE A 166 -48.33 74.93 31.96
CA ILE A 166 -49.62 75.33 31.39
C ILE A 166 -50.65 75.56 32.51
N GLU A 167 -50.73 74.64 33.47
CA GLU A 167 -51.64 74.72 34.62
C GLU A 167 -51.33 75.93 35.52
N SER A 168 -50.05 76.25 35.73
CA SER A 168 -49.59 77.38 36.53
C SER A 168 -49.71 78.74 35.81
N GLY A 169 -50.22 78.77 34.57
CA GLY A 169 -50.37 80.00 33.77
C GLY A 169 -49.05 80.62 33.32
N ALA A 170 -48.02 79.81 33.04
CA ALA A 170 -46.75 80.31 32.51
C ALA A 170 -46.93 81.02 31.15
N SER A 171 -46.01 81.93 30.82
CA SER A 171 -46.10 82.66 29.55
C SER A 171 -45.98 81.72 28.34
N ALA A 172 -46.72 82.00 27.26
CA ALA A 172 -46.70 81.20 26.03
C ALA A 172 -45.27 81.00 25.47
N SER A 173 -44.40 82.01 25.62
CA SER A 173 -43.00 81.91 25.22
C SER A 173 -42.22 80.88 26.04
N GLN A 174 -42.47 80.75 27.35
CA GLN A 174 -41.79 79.78 28.21
C GLN A 174 -42.31 78.37 27.94
N VAL A 175 -43.62 78.20 27.78
CA VAL A 175 -44.24 76.92 27.41
C VAL A 175 -43.67 76.45 26.07
N TYR A 176 -43.60 77.33 25.06
CA TYR A 176 -43.02 77.00 23.76
C TYR A 176 -41.55 76.52 23.85
N ILE A 177 -40.72 77.18 24.66
CA ILE A 177 -39.32 76.77 24.86
C ILE A 177 -39.25 75.37 25.47
N ALA A 178 -40.06 75.11 26.50
CA ALA A 178 -40.13 73.81 27.18
C ALA A 178 -40.63 72.70 26.21
N SER A 179 -41.71 72.94 25.49
CA SER A 179 -42.26 71.97 24.52
C SER A 179 -41.26 71.64 23.40
N ARG A 180 -40.42 72.60 22.99
CA ARG A 180 -39.38 72.34 21.98
C ARG A 180 -38.29 71.38 22.48
N GLN A 181 -38.05 71.33 23.80
CA GLN A 181 -37.08 70.39 24.39
C GLN A 181 -37.52 68.94 24.27
N LEU A 182 -38.84 68.67 24.28
CA LEU A 182 -39.40 67.33 24.13
C LEU A 182 -38.92 66.63 22.84
N MET A 183 -38.68 67.40 21.78
CA MET A 183 -38.17 66.87 20.51
C MET A 183 -36.68 66.54 20.52
N LEU A 184 -35.89 67.11 21.44
CA LEU A 184 -34.45 66.84 21.54
C LEU A 184 -34.17 65.49 22.19
N VAL A 185 -34.97 65.13 23.21
CA VAL A 185 -34.89 63.87 23.96
C VAL A 185 -34.81 62.63 23.02
N PRO A 186 -35.80 62.36 22.14
CA PRO A 186 -35.72 61.23 21.21
C PRO A 186 -34.64 61.42 20.13
N ARG A 187 -34.32 62.67 19.74
CA ARG A 187 -33.26 62.93 18.75
C ARG A 187 -31.87 62.58 19.29
N ILE A 188 -31.60 62.80 20.58
CA ILE A 188 -30.35 62.41 21.23
C ILE A 188 -30.20 60.89 21.16
N ALA A 189 -31.20 60.13 21.59
CA ALA A 189 -31.18 58.67 21.53
C ALA A 189 -31.03 58.15 20.08
N VAL A 190 -31.81 58.66 19.12
CA VAL A 190 -31.71 58.22 17.72
C VAL A 190 -30.33 58.48 17.14
N ASN A 191 -29.73 59.65 17.39
CA ASN A 191 -28.38 59.93 16.91
C ASN A 191 -27.32 59.07 17.62
N ALA A 192 -27.49 58.77 18.91
CA ALA A 192 -26.59 57.86 19.64
C ALA A 192 -26.55 56.46 19.00
N ASN A 193 -27.72 55.89 18.71
CA ASN A 193 -27.82 54.60 18.02
C ASN A 193 -27.21 54.64 16.61
N ARG A 194 -27.36 55.77 15.90
CA ARG A 194 -26.81 55.94 14.54
C ARG A 194 -25.28 56.06 14.50
N ILE A 195 -24.67 56.63 15.55
CA ILE A 195 -23.22 56.65 15.70
C ILE A 195 -22.68 55.21 15.80
N LEU A 196 -23.30 54.37 16.65
CA LEU A 196 -22.91 52.98 16.82
C LEU A 196 -23.13 52.14 15.55
N ALA A 197 -24.30 52.26 14.92
CA ALA A 197 -24.63 51.53 13.71
C ALA A 197 -23.68 51.84 12.54
N GLY A 198 -23.09 53.04 12.54
CA GLY A 198 -22.13 53.47 11.53
C GLY A 198 -22.79 53.89 10.22
N GLY A 199 -21.97 53.91 9.16
CA GLY A 199 -22.34 54.35 7.82
C GLY A 199 -22.06 55.83 7.56
N ASP A 200 -22.39 56.30 6.35
CA ASP A 200 -21.99 57.62 5.83
C ASP A 200 -22.48 58.80 6.70
N ASP A 201 -23.61 58.62 7.39
CA ASP A 201 -24.21 59.66 8.24
C ASP A 201 -23.69 59.64 9.69
N ALA A 202 -22.86 58.67 10.09
CA ALA A 202 -22.46 58.49 11.49
C ALA A 202 -21.72 59.71 12.06
N ALA A 203 -20.80 60.30 11.27
CA ALA A 203 -20.07 61.51 11.66
C ALA A 203 -21.01 62.72 11.84
N ALA A 204 -21.97 62.91 10.92
CA ALA A 204 -22.97 63.97 11.03
C ALA A 204 -23.90 63.74 12.24
N SER A 205 -24.23 62.48 12.53
CA SER A 205 -25.00 62.10 13.71
C SER A 205 -24.24 62.35 15.02
N ALA A 206 -22.94 62.09 15.10
CA ALA A 206 -22.11 62.44 16.26
C ALA A 206 -22.14 63.93 16.56
N GLU A 207 -22.02 64.76 15.52
CA GLU A 207 -22.08 66.22 15.67
C GLU A 207 -23.48 66.69 16.11
N ARG A 208 -24.56 66.12 15.55
CA ARG A 208 -25.94 66.42 15.96
C ARG A 208 -26.22 65.97 17.40
N PHE A 209 -25.77 64.78 17.77
CA PHE A 209 -25.89 64.21 19.11
C PHE A 209 -25.32 65.13 20.18
N GLY A 210 -24.06 65.55 20.02
CA GLY A 210 -23.41 66.47 20.97
C GLY A 210 -24.08 67.84 21.04
N ARG A 211 -24.49 68.40 19.89
CA ARG A 211 -25.20 69.69 19.86
C ARG A 211 -26.58 69.64 20.49
N ASP A 212 -27.36 68.59 20.23
CA ASP A 212 -28.70 68.43 20.77
C ASP A 212 -28.65 68.28 22.30
N ALA A 213 -27.73 67.46 22.81
CA ALA A 213 -27.49 67.32 24.25
C ALA A 213 -27.03 68.65 24.89
N ALA A 214 -26.06 69.33 24.28
CA ALA A 214 -25.59 70.61 24.79
C ALA A 214 -26.67 71.71 24.75
N LEU A 215 -27.54 71.69 23.73
CA LEU A 215 -28.69 72.60 23.66
C LEU A 215 -29.71 72.30 24.76
N PHE A 216 -30.01 71.02 25.00
CA PHE A 216 -30.93 70.60 26.05
C PHE A 216 -30.46 71.07 27.43
N GLY A 217 -29.21 70.77 27.80
CA GLY A 217 -28.63 71.21 29.07
C GLY A 217 -28.62 72.73 29.24
N ARG A 218 -28.26 73.50 28.20
CA ARG A 218 -28.28 74.98 28.27
C ARG A 218 -29.68 75.56 28.45
N VAL A 219 -30.69 74.97 27.81
CA VAL A 219 -32.08 75.43 27.96
C VAL A 219 -32.62 75.06 29.34
N LEU A 220 -32.32 73.86 29.82
CA LEU A 220 -32.70 73.39 31.15
C LEU A 220 -32.12 74.29 32.27
N ASP A 221 -30.81 74.57 32.22
CA ASP A 221 -30.15 75.52 33.12
C ASP A 221 -30.78 76.92 33.02
N ALA A 222 -31.06 77.39 31.81
CA ALA A 222 -31.71 78.68 31.60
C ALA A 222 -33.15 78.75 32.13
N MET A 223 -33.88 77.63 32.15
CA MET A 223 -35.21 77.55 32.78
C MET A 223 -35.11 77.57 34.31
N LEU A 224 -34.10 76.91 34.89
CA LEU A 224 -33.85 76.88 36.34
C LEU A 224 -33.32 78.20 36.90
N ASN A 225 -32.38 78.84 36.19
CA ASN A 225 -31.58 79.97 36.68
C ASN A 225 -31.86 81.28 35.93
N GLY A 226 -32.38 81.22 34.70
CA GLY A 226 -32.57 82.36 33.81
C GLY A 226 -31.34 82.67 32.97
N ASN A 227 -31.53 82.99 31.69
CA ASN A 227 -30.44 83.36 30.80
C ASN A 227 -30.84 84.52 29.88
N ARG A 228 -30.24 85.70 30.11
CA ARG A 228 -30.53 86.91 29.34
C ARG A 228 -30.12 86.80 27.87
N LYS A 229 -29.01 86.12 27.56
CA LYS A 229 -28.51 85.96 26.18
C LYS A 229 -29.43 85.08 25.34
N MET A 230 -30.07 84.08 25.96
CA MET A 230 -31.04 83.19 25.31
C MET A 230 -32.48 83.71 25.38
N ASN A 231 -32.71 84.86 26.02
CA ASN A 231 -34.05 85.40 26.29
C ASN A 231 -34.97 84.42 27.06
N ILE A 232 -34.40 83.63 27.96
CA ILE A 232 -35.14 82.65 28.77
C ILE A 232 -35.22 83.19 30.20
N LYS A 233 -36.45 83.36 30.70
CA LYS A 233 -36.72 83.77 32.08
C LYS A 233 -36.77 82.54 32.97
N ARG A 234 -36.21 82.68 34.18
CA ARG A 234 -36.31 81.68 35.25
C ARG A 234 -37.77 81.31 35.53
N VAL A 235 -38.06 80.02 35.59
CA VAL A 235 -39.35 79.47 36.04
C VAL A 235 -39.45 79.68 37.56
N ARG A 236 -40.58 80.26 37.99
CA ARG A 236 -40.81 80.70 39.38
C ARG A 236 -41.82 79.85 40.13
N ASP A 237 -42.71 79.20 39.41
CA ASP A 237 -43.71 78.30 39.99
C ASP A 237 -43.00 77.15 40.76
N PRO A 238 -43.34 76.88 42.03
CA PRO A 238 -42.67 75.85 42.82
C PRO A 238 -42.78 74.46 42.22
N ASP A 239 -43.98 74.04 41.80
CA ASP A 239 -44.24 72.68 41.30
C ASP A 239 -43.49 72.44 39.99
N ALA A 240 -43.53 73.42 39.07
CA ALA A 240 -42.76 73.34 37.82
C ALA A 240 -41.25 73.34 38.05
N ARG A 241 -40.76 73.98 39.13
CA ARG A 241 -39.33 73.98 39.48
C ARG A 241 -38.87 72.66 40.04
N ASP A 242 -39.69 72.01 40.88
CA ASP A 242 -39.36 70.70 41.43
C ASP A 242 -39.27 69.68 40.30
N LYS A 243 -40.19 69.73 39.33
CA LYS A 243 -40.13 68.89 38.12
C LYS A 243 -38.94 69.20 37.22
N LEU A 244 -38.57 70.47 37.06
CA LEU A 244 -37.36 70.84 36.34
C LEU A 244 -36.08 70.36 37.03
N ALA A 245 -36.07 70.26 38.36
CA ALA A 245 -34.94 69.68 39.09
C ALA A 245 -34.85 68.17 38.85
N GLU A 246 -35.97 67.44 38.86
CA GLU A 246 -36.00 66.01 38.48
C GLU A 246 -35.47 65.78 37.06
N VAL A 247 -35.86 66.64 36.10
CA VAL A 247 -35.32 66.60 34.73
C VAL A 247 -33.82 66.87 34.69
N ALA A 248 -33.31 67.80 35.52
CA ALA A 248 -31.89 68.12 35.59
C ALA A 248 -31.06 66.95 36.14
N ASP A 249 -31.52 66.32 37.21
CA ASP A 249 -30.86 65.16 37.80
C ASP A 249 -30.83 63.98 36.81
N ALA A 250 -31.96 63.70 36.14
CA ALA A 250 -32.04 62.67 35.11
C ALA A 250 -31.13 62.97 33.91
N PHE A 251 -31.04 64.24 33.49
CA PHE A 251 -30.22 64.64 32.36
C PHE A 251 -28.72 64.68 32.68
N GLU A 252 -28.31 64.87 33.93
CA GLU A 252 -26.89 64.86 34.32
C GLU A 252 -26.21 63.54 33.93
N THR A 253 -26.89 62.41 34.18
CA THR A 253 -26.42 61.08 33.75
C THR A 253 -26.25 61.00 32.23
N VAL A 254 -27.24 61.49 31.48
CA VAL A 254 -27.19 61.52 30.01
C VAL A 254 -26.05 62.41 29.52
N HIS A 255 -25.84 63.57 30.14
CA HIS A 255 -24.79 64.52 29.76
C HIS A 255 -23.39 63.92 29.93
N GLU A 256 -23.16 63.20 31.03
CA GLU A 256 -21.90 62.49 31.26
C GLU A 256 -21.66 61.40 30.19
N LEU A 257 -22.68 60.59 29.91
CA LEU A 257 -22.61 59.54 28.88
C LEU A 257 -22.36 60.12 27.48
N VAL A 258 -23.00 61.25 27.13
CA VAL A 258 -22.77 61.97 25.88
C VAL A 258 -21.30 62.37 25.75
N GLY A 259 -20.71 62.94 26.82
CA GLY A 259 -19.31 63.34 26.83
C GLY A 259 -18.38 62.16 26.57
N ARG A 260 -18.59 61.05 27.28
CA ARG A 260 -17.79 59.81 27.12
C ARG A 260 -17.94 59.19 25.73
N ILE A 261 -19.15 59.18 25.15
CA ILE A 261 -19.38 58.70 23.78
C ILE A 261 -18.60 59.53 22.77
N LEU A 262 -18.69 60.86 22.86
CA LEU A 262 -18.00 61.76 21.94
C LEU A 262 -16.47 61.65 22.04
N GLU A 263 -15.94 61.42 23.24
CA GLU A 263 -14.52 61.19 23.46
C GLU A 263 -14.00 59.91 22.79
N GLN A 264 -14.81 58.85 22.80
CA GLN A 264 -14.45 57.54 22.21
C GLN A 264 -14.84 57.38 20.73
N THR A 265 -15.59 58.33 20.19
CA THR A 265 -16.02 58.36 18.78
C THR A 265 -14.87 58.19 17.76
N PRO A 266 -13.68 58.81 17.91
CA PRO A 266 -12.60 58.66 16.95
C PRO A 266 -12.18 57.20 16.75
N THR A 267 -11.98 56.45 17.84
CA THR A 267 -11.62 55.02 17.80
C THR A 267 -12.72 54.17 17.15
N LEU A 268 -13.98 54.49 17.40
CA LEU A 268 -15.11 53.83 16.73
C LEU A 268 -15.06 54.08 15.22
N PHE A 269 -14.82 55.32 14.79
CA PHE A 269 -14.76 55.66 13.36
C PHE A 269 -13.55 55.04 12.66
N GLU A 270 -12.41 54.91 13.32
CA GLU A 270 -11.26 54.16 12.79
C GLU A 270 -11.63 52.69 12.54
N ALA A 271 -12.31 52.04 13.49
CA ALA A 271 -12.78 50.66 13.32
C ALA A 271 -13.84 50.53 12.21
N GLN A 272 -14.79 51.46 12.13
CA GLN A 272 -15.80 51.48 11.06
C GLN A 272 -15.17 51.71 9.67
N GLN A 273 -14.16 52.57 9.58
CA GLN A 273 -13.42 52.79 8.33
C GLN A 273 -12.61 51.56 7.92
N ALA A 274 -11.96 50.89 8.87
CA ALA A 274 -11.26 49.63 8.62
C ALA A 274 -12.24 48.56 8.10
N ALA A 275 -13.43 48.45 8.69
CA ALA A 275 -14.48 47.55 8.21
C ALA A 275 -14.95 47.91 6.79
N GLY A 276 -15.11 49.21 6.48
CA GLY A 276 -15.43 49.67 5.12
C GLY A 276 -14.36 49.28 4.10
N SER A 277 -13.08 49.44 4.45
CA SER A 277 -11.95 49.04 3.59
C SER A 277 -11.88 47.52 3.37
N LEU A 278 -12.27 46.72 4.38
CA LEU A 278 -12.41 45.27 4.23
C LEU A 278 -13.50 44.89 3.24
N VAL A 279 -14.65 45.57 3.28
CA VAL A 279 -15.74 45.34 2.32
C VAL A 279 -15.29 45.68 0.91
N GLU A 280 -14.59 46.80 0.70
CA GLU A 280 -14.08 47.22 -0.62
C GLU A 280 -13.10 46.20 -1.22
N GLN A 281 -12.20 45.63 -0.41
CA GLN A 281 -11.21 44.66 -0.87
C GLN A 281 -11.73 43.20 -0.91
N SER A 282 -12.92 42.94 -0.37
CA SER A 282 -13.47 41.58 -0.19
C SER A 282 -13.59 40.79 -1.49
N GLU A 283 -14.10 41.41 -2.55
CA GLU A 283 -14.27 40.77 -3.85
C GLU A 283 -12.92 40.42 -4.49
N THR A 284 -11.92 41.30 -4.33
CA THR A 284 -10.58 41.08 -4.85
C THR A 284 -9.89 39.94 -4.10
N LEU A 285 -10.01 39.88 -2.76
CA LEU A 285 -9.46 38.78 -1.98
C LEU A 285 -10.13 37.45 -2.32
N LEU A 286 -11.45 37.44 -2.50
CA LEU A 286 -12.19 36.25 -2.91
C LEU A 286 -11.74 35.73 -4.28
N ALA A 287 -11.55 36.65 -5.24
CA ALA A 287 -11.04 36.30 -6.57
C ALA A 287 -9.63 35.70 -6.49
N ARG A 288 -8.70 36.34 -5.77
CA ARG A 288 -7.31 35.85 -5.64
C ARG A 288 -7.21 34.53 -4.89
N THR A 289 -8.00 34.31 -3.84
CA THR A 289 -8.05 33.02 -3.14
C THR A 289 -8.67 31.93 -4.02
N THR A 290 -9.63 32.27 -4.88
CA THR A 290 -10.20 31.34 -5.88
C THR A 290 -9.16 30.98 -6.95
N ASP A 291 -8.43 31.96 -7.49
CA ASP A 291 -7.33 31.75 -8.43
C ASP A 291 -6.26 30.85 -7.82
N LEU A 292 -5.90 31.08 -6.56
CA LEU A 292 -4.93 30.27 -5.82
C LEU A 292 -5.40 28.81 -5.67
N MET A 293 -6.65 28.58 -5.26
CA MET A 293 -7.23 27.24 -5.15
C MET A 293 -7.27 26.52 -6.51
N GLN A 294 -7.59 27.23 -7.59
CA GLN A 294 -7.58 26.67 -8.94
C GLN A 294 -6.15 26.34 -9.41
N ALA A 295 -5.18 27.19 -9.08
CA ALA A 295 -3.77 26.93 -9.35
C ALA A 295 -3.29 25.65 -8.65
N TYR A 296 -3.67 25.42 -7.38
CA TYR A 296 -3.38 24.15 -6.70
C TYR A 296 -4.10 22.96 -7.32
N THR A 297 -5.34 23.12 -7.76
CA THR A 297 -6.11 22.03 -8.40
C THR A 297 -5.46 21.58 -9.71
N SER A 298 -4.87 22.51 -10.48
CA SER A 298 -4.21 22.22 -11.75
C SER A 298 -2.75 21.71 -11.63
N LEU A 299 -2.19 21.64 -10.41
CA LEU A 299 -0.83 21.09 -10.20
C LEU A 299 -0.69 19.65 -10.68
N GLY A 300 -1.74 18.84 -10.52
CA GLY A 300 -1.74 17.43 -10.95
C GLY A 300 -1.55 17.27 -12.46
N ASP A 301 -2.10 18.19 -13.25
CA ASP A 301 -2.15 18.11 -14.71
C ASP A 301 -0.81 18.42 -15.39
N THR A 302 0.04 19.22 -14.73
CA THR A 302 1.30 19.72 -15.31
C THR A 302 2.52 18.84 -15.00
N ARG A 303 2.36 17.79 -14.18
CA ARG A 303 3.48 16.94 -13.76
C ARG A 303 3.86 15.91 -14.82
N ALA A 304 5.17 15.82 -15.09
CA ALA A 304 5.74 14.80 -15.97
C ALA A 304 5.50 13.37 -15.48
N ILE A 305 5.51 13.15 -14.15
CA ILE A 305 5.15 11.87 -13.53
C ILE A 305 3.70 11.98 -13.06
N ASN A 306 2.80 11.54 -13.92
CA ASN A 306 1.36 11.48 -13.68
C ASN A 306 0.86 10.02 -13.72
N ALA A 307 -0.43 9.83 -13.47
CA ALA A 307 -1.06 8.51 -13.48
C ALA A 307 -0.86 7.76 -14.82
N THR A 308 -0.81 8.47 -15.95
CA THR A 308 -0.58 7.86 -17.26
C THR A 308 0.86 7.35 -17.41
N THR A 309 1.85 8.08 -16.91
CA THR A 309 3.26 7.64 -16.90
C THR A 309 3.46 6.41 -16.01
N GLY A 310 2.87 6.39 -14.81
CA GLY A 310 2.88 5.22 -13.93
C GLY A 310 2.21 4.00 -14.59
N SER A 311 1.06 4.21 -15.24
CA SER A 311 0.35 3.16 -15.97
C SER A 311 1.15 2.63 -17.17
N LEU A 312 1.86 3.49 -17.89
CA LEU A 312 2.72 3.10 -19.00
C LEU A 312 3.89 2.23 -18.53
N LEU A 313 4.57 2.61 -17.44
CA LEU A 313 5.63 1.79 -16.84
C LEU A 313 5.11 0.42 -16.40
N GLY A 314 3.92 0.38 -15.79
CA GLY A 314 3.24 -0.87 -15.44
C GLY A 314 2.89 -1.74 -16.66
N ALA A 315 2.40 -1.13 -17.74
CA ALA A 315 2.08 -1.83 -18.98
C ALA A 315 3.33 -2.43 -19.65
N VAL A 316 4.46 -1.69 -19.66
CA VAL A 316 5.74 -2.20 -20.16
C VAL A 316 6.24 -3.36 -19.30
N ALA A 317 6.16 -3.27 -17.97
CA ALA A 317 6.51 -4.37 -17.08
C ALA A 317 5.64 -5.61 -17.34
N LEU A 318 4.33 -5.44 -17.55
CA LEU A 318 3.43 -6.54 -17.89
C LEU A 318 3.79 -7.19 -19.23
N LEU A 319 4.12 -6.39 -20.25
CA LEU A 319 4.56 -6.87 -21.55
C LEU A 319 5.86 -7.68 -21.42
N LEU A 320 6.84 -7.19 -20.66
CA LEU A 320 8.08 -7.91 -20.38
C LEU A 320 7.83 -9.23 -19.65
N LEU A 321 6.86 -9.27 -18.73
CA LEU A 321 6.45 -10.50 -18.04
C LEU A 321 5.89 -11.52 -19.03
N ILE A 322 5.00 -11.09 -19.93
CA ILE A 322 4.42 -11.93 -20.99
C ILE A 322 5.53 -12.49 -21.90
N VAL A 323 6.44 -11.63 -22.38
CA VAL A 323 7.57 -12.04 -23.23
C VAL A 323 8.49 -13.02 -22.51
N LEU A 324 8.79 -12.78 -21.23
CA LEU A 324 9.57 -13.69 -20.40
C LEU A 324 8.88 -15.05 -20.26
N GLY A 325 7.56 -15.07 -20.03
CA GLY A 325 6.76 -16.28 -19.97
C GLY A 325 6.80 -17.09 -21.27
N PHE A 326 6.59 -16.44 -22.41
CA PHE A 326 6.70 -17.09 -23.72
C PHE A 326 8.11 -17.64 -23.96
N LYS A 327 9.15 -16.88 -23.60
CA LYS A 327 10.55 -17.32 -23.77
C LYS A 327 10.89 -18.53 -22.89
N ILE A 328 10.47 -18.53 -21.63
CA ILE A 328 10.67 -19.68 -20.71
C ILE A 328 9.97 -20.92 -21.24
N VAL A 329 8.70 -20.80 -21.66
CA VAL A 329 7.93 -21.93 -22.20
C VAL A 329 8.56 -22.46 -23.49
N GLY A 330 9.01 -21.56 -24.38
CA GLY A 330 9.71 -21.92 -25.62
C GLY A 330 11.03 -22.67 -25.36
N ASP A 331 11.89 -22.14 -24.49
CA ASP A 331 13.17 -22.78 -24.14
C ASP A 331 12.95 -24.14 -23.47
N THR A 332 11.96 -24.22 -22.58
CA THR A 332 11.60 -25.48 -21.91
C THR A 332 11.11 -26.54 -22.91
N ARG A 333 10.27 -26.15 -23.89
CA ARG A 333 9.80 -27.07 -24.95
C ARG A 333 10.96 -27.58 -25.81
N ASN A 334 11.91 -26.73 -26.17
CA ASN A 334 13.07 -27.13 -26.96
C ASN A 334 13.97 -28.11 -26.20
N ARG A 335 14.26 -27.83 -24.92
CA ARG A 335 15.03 -28.74 -24.06
C ARG A 335 14.35 -30.09 -23.88
N LEU A 336 13.03 -30.09 -23.71
CA LEU A 336 12.23 -31.31 -23.62
C LEU A 336 12.28 -32.10 -24.93
N ALA A 337 12.22 -31.45 -26.09
CA ALA A 337 12.33 -32.10 -27.39
C ALA A 337 13.71 -32.74 -27.60
N GLU A 338 14.79 -32.05 -27.24
CA GLU A 338 16.15 -32.58 -27.31
C GLU A 338 16.36 -33.79 -26.39
N THR A 339 15.90 -33.68 -25.14
CA THR A 339 15.95 -34.78 -24.16
C THR A 339 15.10 -35.97 -24.61
N ALA A 340 13.90 -35.72 -25.16
CA ALA A 340 13.05 -36.76 -25.71
C ALA A 340 13.68 -37.45 -26.93
N ALA A 341 14.33 -36.69 -27.83
CA ALA A 341 15.06 -37.25 -28.96
C ALA A 341 16.26 -38.09 -28.52
N GLN A 342 16.99 -37.64 -27.49
CA GLN A 342 18.07 -38.43 -26.89
C GLN A 342 17.54 -39.72 -26.24
N ASN A 343 16.45 -39.64 -25.47
CA ASN A 343 15.83 -40.81 -24.86
C ASN A 343 15.31 -41.80 -25.91
N ARG A 344 14.72 -41.33 -27.01
CA ARG A 344 14.32 -42.20 -28.14
C ARG A 344 15.52 -42.92 -28.73
N ARG A 345 16.60 -42.20 -29.07
CA ARG A 345 17.84 -42.83 -29.56
C ARG A 345 18.40 -43.87 -28.59
N ASN A 346 18.37 -43.57 -27.28
CA ASN A 346 18.78 -44.52 -26.26
C ASN A 346 17.88 -45.76 -26.23
N GLN A 347 16.55 -45.60 -26.32
CA GLN A 347 15.60 -46.72 -26.37
C GLN A 347 15.79 -47.58 -27.62
N ASP A 348 15.97 -46.95 -28.78
CA ASP A 348 16.22 -47.65 -30.05
C ASP A 348 17.52 -48.48 -29.96
N ALA A 349 18.59 -47.90 -29.40
CA ALA A 349 19.86 -48.59 -29.17
C ALA A 349 19.73 -49.76 -28.17
N ILE A 350 18.87 -49.64 -27.16
CA ILE A 350 18.55 -50.72 -26.21
C ILE A 350 17.75 -51.82 -26.89
N MET A 351 16.69 -51.49 -27.65
CA MET A 351 15.85 -52.48 -28.33
C MET A 351 16.64 -53.27 -29.36
N ARG A 352 17.50 -52.60 -30.14
CA ARG A 352 18.41 -53.27 -31.06
C ARG A 352 19.35 -54.24 -30.34
N LEU A 353 19.95 -53.82 -29.21
CA LEU A 353 20.81 -54.70 -28.43
C LEU A 353 20.03 -55.90 -27.85
N LEU A 354 18.78 -55.70 -27.41
CA LEU A 354 17.92 -56.78 -26.92
C LEU A 354 17.61 -57.79 -28.03
N ASP A 355 17.30 -57.33 -29.24
CA ASP A 355 17.07 -58.20 -30.40
C ASP A 355 18.34 -58.96 -30.79
N GLU A 356 19.50 -58.30 -30.84
CA GLU A 356 20.78 -58.93 -31.20
C GLU A 356 21.26 -59.98 -30.19
N ILE A 357 20.77 -59.93 -28.94
CA ILE A 357 21.09 -60.91 -27.89
C ILE A 357 19.99 -61.97 -27.75
N GLY A 358 18.85 -61.81 -28.41
CA GLY A 358 17.72 -62.74 -28.31
C GLY A 358 18.11 -64.19 -28.62
N ASP A 359 18.94 -64.40 -29.64
CA ASP A 359 19.37 -65.74 -30.06
C ASP A 359 20.33 -66.40 -29.06
N LEU A 360 21.03 -65.62 -28.23
CA LEU A 360 21.87 -66.14 -27.15
C LEU A 360 21.04 -66.91 -26.12
N ALA A 361 19.79 -66.49 -25.86
CA ALA A 361 18.90 -67.18 -24.94
C ALA A 361 18.53 -68.60 -25.41
N ASN A 362 18.63 -68.87 -26.72
CA ASN A 362 18.38 -70.18 -27.31
C ASN A 362 19.66 -71.05 -27.40
N GLY A 363 20.79 -70.57 -26.85
CA GLY A 363 22.06 -71.28 -26.85
C GLY A 363 22.85 -71.13 -28.16
N ASP A 364 22.43 -70.24 -29.06
CA ASP A 364 23.23 -69.91 -30.24
C ASP A 364 24.37 -68.97 -29.83
N LEU A 365 25.52 -69.59 -29.57
CA LEU A 365 26.71 -68.84 -29.24
C LEU A 365 27.37 -68.22 -30.47
N THR A 366 26.92 -68.45 -31.72
CA THR A 366 27.59 -67.94 -32.93
C THR A 366 27.31 -66.46 -33.21
N ALA A 367 26.21 -65.94 -32.66
CA ALA A 367 25.84 -64.53 -32.75
C ALA A 367 26.84 -63.59 -32.05
N GLN A 368 26.91 -62.34 -32.51
CA GLN A 368 27.67 -61.25 -31.89
C GLN A 368 26.81 -59.99 -31.87
N ALA A 369 26.79 -59.28 -30.75
CA ALA A 369 26.15 -57.98 -30.64
C ALA A 369 26.99 -56.90 -31.35
N THR A 370 26.35 -55.97 -32.04
CA THR A 370 27.02 -54.88 -32.76
C THR A 370 27.54 -53.83 -31.77
N VAL A 371 28.84 -53.54 -31.80
CA VAL A 371 29.43 -52.47 -30.98
C VAL A 371 29.30 -51.13 -31.72
N THR A 372 28.41 -50.25 -31.24
CA THR A 372 28.24 -48.87 -31.74
C THR A 372 28.78 -47.84 -30.75
N GLU A 373 28.85 -46.56 -31.15
CA GLU A 373 29.24 -45.44 -30.28
C GLU A 373 28.10 -44.99 -29.32
N ASP A 374 26.94 -45.65 -29.38
CA ASP A 374 25.80 -45.36 -28.53
C ASP A 374 26.03 -45.83 -27.08
N ILE A 375 25.15 -45.43 -26.16
CA ILE A 375 25.23 -45.78 -24.73
C ILE A 375 25.33 -47.30 -24.50
N THR A 376 24.75 -48.11 -25.39
CA THR A 376 24.74 -49.58 -25.28
C THR A 376 26.01 -50.25 -25.84
N GLY A 377 26.91 -49.52 -26.51
CA GLY A 377 28.12 -50.09 -27.13
C GLY A 377 29.04 -50.79 -26.14
N ALA A 378 29.27 -50.19 -24.96
CA ALA A 378 30.06 -50.82 -23.90
C ALA A 378 29.38 -52.07 -23.32
N ILE A 379 28.04 -52.13 -23.34
CA ILE A 379 27.27 -53.31 -22.91
C ILE A 379 27.38 -54.41 -23.98
N ALA A 380 27.26 -54.06 -25.26
CA ALA A 380 27.44 -55.00 -26.37
C ALA A 380 28.83 -55.67 -26.35
N ASP A 381 29.88 -54.90 -26.06
CA ASP A 381 31.24 -55.42 -25.92
C ASP A 381 31.36 -56.41 -24.74
N ALA A 382 30.79 -56.08 -23.58
CA ALA A 382 30.77 -56.97 -22.42
C ALA A 382 29.98 -58.28 -22.68
N ILE A 383 28.89 -58.21 -23.44
CA ILE A 383 28.11 -59.39 -23.85
C ILE A 383 28.94 -60.26 -24.81
N ASN A 384 29.58 -59.68 -25.82
CA ASN A 384 30.43 -60.41 -26.76
C ASN A 384 31.58 -61.13 -26.06
N TYR A 385 32.21 -60.47 -25.08
CA TYR A 385 33.22 -61.09 -24.23
C TYR A 385 32.66 -62.32 -23.50
N THR A 386 31.44 -62.19 -22.95
CA THR A 386 30.76 -63.30 -22.26
C THR A 386 30.46 -64.46 -23.22
N ILE A 387 30.02 -64.18 -24.46
CA ILE A 387 29.79 -65.21 -25.49
C ILE A 387 31.09 -65.97 -25.81
N ASP A 388 32.23 -65.29 -25.92
CA ASP A 388 33.52 -65.96 -26.15
C ASP A 388 33.89 -66.92 -25.02
N GLN A 389 33.67 -66.51 -23.76
CA GLN A 389 33.90 -67.38 -22.60
C GLN A 389 32.98 -68.60 -22.59
N LEU A 390 31.71 -68.43 -22.97
CA LEU A 390 30.77 -69.54 -23.09
C LEU A 390 31.16 -70.50 -24.22
N ARG A 391 31.63 -70.01 -25.38
CA ARG A 391 32.11 -70.87 -26.48
C ARG A 391 33.29 -71.74 -26.04
N ARG A 392 34.24 -71.15 -25.31
CA ARG A 392 35.38 -71.89 -24.75
C ARG A 392 34.91 -73.00 -23.81
N LEU A 393 33.98 -72.69 -22.91
CA LEU A 393 33.39 -73.67 -21.99
C LEU A 393 32.72 -74.83 -22.75
N VAL A 394 31.86 -74.53 -23.73
CA VAL A 394 31.16 -75.55 -24.54
C VAL A 394 32.15 -76.40 -25.34
N SER A 395 33.21 -75.79 -25.90
CA SER A 395 34.28 -76.52 -26.59
C SER A 395 34.97 -77.51 -25.66
N THR A 396 35.32 -77.09 -24.43
CA THR A 396 35.94 -77.97 -23.42
C THR A 396 35.00 -79.11 -23.02
N ILE A 397 33.70 -78.85 -22.88
CA ILE A 397 32.70 -79.89 -22.59
C ILE A 397 32.64 -80.92 -23.73
N ASN A 398 32.62 -80.45 -24.98
CA ASN A 398 32.56 -81.34 -26.14
C ASN A 398 33.82 -82.21 -26.24
N GLU A 399 35.01 -81.63 -26.06
CA GLU A 399 36.28 -82.35 -26.03
C GLU A 399 36.31 -83.41 -24.91
N THR A 400 35.85 -83.06 -23.71
CA THR A 400 35.72 -83.99 -22.59
C THR A 400 34.75 -85.13 -22.92
N THR A 401 33.64 -84.83 -23.61
CA THR A 401 32.65 -85.84 -24.02
C THR A 401 33.23 -86.84 -25.02
N VAL A 402 34.05 -86.36 -25.97
CA VAL A 402 34.77 -87.23 -26.91
C VAL A 402 35.74 -88.14 -26.16
N GLN A 403 36.51 -87.62 -25.20
CA GLN A 403 37.40 -88.42 -24.38
C GLN A 403 36.66 -89.51 -23.58
N VAL A 404 35.50 -89.18 -22.98
CA VAL A 404 34.65 -90.15 -22.27
C VAL A 404 34.12 -91.23 -23.22
N SER A 405 33.70 -90.85 -24.44
CA SER A 405 33.23 -91.81 -25.44
C SER A 405 34.34 -92.78 -25.87
N SER A 406 35.56 -92.27 -26.11
CA SER A 406 36.72 -93.12 -26.42
C SER A 406 37.06 -94.07 -25.27
N ALA A 407 37.07 -93.59 -24.02
CA ALA A 407 37.30 -94.44 -22.85
C ALA A 407 36.23 -95.53 -22.69
N ALA A 408 34.97 -95.22 -23.00
CA ALA A 408 33.88 -96.20 -22.99
C ALA A 408 34.06 -97.28 -24.08
N GLN A 409 34.51 -96.90 -25.29
CA GLN A 409 34.82 -97.85 -26.36
C GLN A 409 36.01 -98.76 -26.00
N GLU A 410 37.05 -98.21 -25.37
CA GLU A 410 38.19 -99.00 -24.87
C GLU A 410 37.76 -99.99 -23.78
N THR A 411 36.88 -99.55 -22.87
CA THR A 411 36.28 -100.42 -21.85
C THR A 411 35.46 -101.54 -22.49
N GLN A 412 34.68 -101.24 -23.54
CA GLN A 412 33.92 -102.25 -24.30
C GLN A 412 34.84 -103.29 -24.96
N ALA A 413 35.94 -102.84 -25.60
CA ALA A 413 36.92 -103.74 -26.21
C ALA A 413 37.59 -104.66 -25.18
N THR A 414 37.92 -104.12 -24.00
CA THR A 414 38.47 -104.90 -22.87
C THR A 414 37.47 -105.94 -22.39
N ALA A 415 36.19 -105.60 -22.28
CA ALA A 415 35.13 -106.54 -21.90
C ALA A 415 34.96 -107.67 -22.92
N MET A 416 35.10 -107.39 -24.22
CA MET A 416 35.08 -108.43 -25.27
C MET A 416 36.27 -109.38 -25.16
N HIS A 417 37.48 -108.87 -24.97
CA HIS A 417 38.66 -109.72 -24.75
C HIS A 417 38.54 -110.59 -23.49
N LEU A 418 37.96 -110.05 -22.42
CA LEU A 418 37.70 -110.82 -21.20
C LEU A 418 36.68 -111.95 -21.43
N ALA A 419 35.65 -111.71 -22.26
CA ALA A 419 34.67 -112.72 -22.63
C ALA A 419 35.31 -113.85 -23.45
N GLU A 420 36.15 -113.52 -24.45
CA GLU A 420 36.90 -114.49 -25.26
C GLU A 420 37.86 -115.33 -24.41
N ALA A 421 38.61 -114.69 -23.50
CA ALA A 421 39.48 -115.39 -22.56
C ALA A 421 38.69 -116.32 -21.61
N SER A 422 37.50 -115.91 -21.19
CA SER A 422 36.61 -116.74 -20.35
C SER A 422 36.08 -117.97 -21.10
N ASP A 423 35.78 -117.85 -22.40
CA ASP A 423 35.34 -118.96 -23.26
C ASP A 423 36.47 -119.99 -23.46
N HIS A 424 37.69 -119.52 -23.74
CA HIS A 424 38.87 -120.37 -23.79
C HIS A 424 39.15 -121.07 -22.46
N GLN A 425 38.93 -120.37 -21.34
CA GLN A 425 39.05 -120.97 -20.01
C GLN A 425 38.00 -122.09 -19.79
N ALA A 426 36.77 -121.93 -20.30
CA ALA A 426 35.74 -122.96 -20.25
C ALA A 426 36.07 -124.20 -21.10
N GLU A 427 36.64 -124.02 -22.29
CA GLU A 427 37.14 -125.13 -23.11
C GLU A 427 38.25 -125.92 -22.40
N GLN A 428 39.21 -125.23 -21.80
CA GLN A 428 40.29 -125.86 -21.03
C GLN A 428 39.76 -126.66 -19.81
N ILE A 429 38.74 -126.14 -19.11
CA ILE A 429 38.07 -126.86 -18.03
C ILE A 429 37.38 -128.13 -18.54
N THR A 430 36.76 -128.07 -19.72
CA THR A 430 36.10 -129.21 -20.37
C THR A 430 37.13 -130.26 -20.78
N ALA A 431 38.24 -129.86 -21.38
CA ALA A 431 39.36 -130.74 -21.74
C ALA A 431 39.99 -131.40 -20.50
N ALA A 432 40.20 -130.64 -19.42
CA ALA A 432 40.67 -131.17 -18.14
C ALA A 432 39.69 -132.18 -17.55
N SER A 433 38.37 -131.90 -17.60
CA SER A 433 37.33 -132.83 -17.14
C SER A 433 37.29 -134.13 -17.96
N ALA A 434 37.47 -134.04 -19.28
CA ALA A 434 37.58 -135.21 -20.15
C ALA A 434 38.83 -136.05 -19.84
N ALA A 435 39.98 -135.42 -19.59
CA ALA A 435 41.20 -136.10 -19.17
C ALA A 435 41.04 -136.79 -17.80
N ILE A 436 40.34 -136.16 -16.85
CA ILE A 436 39.98 -136.76 -15.55
C ILE A 436 39.08 -137.99 -15.76
N ASN A 437 38.09 -137.92 -16.65
CA ASN A 437 37.22 -139.06 -16.97
C ASN A 437 38.01 -140.21 -17.63
N GLN A 438 38.94 -139.89 -18.53
CA GLN A 438 39.81 -140.89 -19.17
C GLN A 438 40.77 -141.54 -18.16
N MET A 439 41.28 -140.77 -17.19
CA MET A 439 42.05 -141.29 -16.07
C MET A 439 41.22 -142.25 -15.20
N ALA A 440 39.94 -141.95 -14.96
CA ALA A 440 39.04 -142.84 -14.23
C ALA A 440 38.83 -144.18 -14.96
N ILE A 441 38.64 -144.17 -16.29
CA ILE A 441 38.52 -145.40 -17.12
C ILE A 441 39.84 -146.20 -17.13
N SER A 442 40.99 -145.54 -17.21
CA SER A 442 42.30 -146.21 -17.12
C SER A 442 42.53 -146.85 -15.74
N ILE A 443 42.14 -146.17 -14.66
CA ILE A 443 42.16 -146.73 -13.29
C ILE A 443 41.29 -148.00 -13.22
N ASP A 444 40.10 -147.97 -13.82
CA ASP A 444 39.18 -149.12 -13.85
C ASP A 444 39.76 -150.29 -14.68
N THR A 445 40.40 -149.98 -15.81
CA THR A 445 41.07 -150.97 -16.69
C THR A 445 42.30 -151.59 -16.03
N VAL A 446 43.13 -150.78 -15.35
CA VAL A 446 44.29 -151.27 -14.59
C VAL A 446 43.83 -152.15 -13.42
N SER A 447 42.75 -151.77 -12.74
CA SER A 447 42.10 -152.58 -11.70
C SER A 447 41.66 -153.95 -12.24
N SER A 448 41.01 -153.97 -13.40
CA SER A 448 40.59 -155.22 -14.08
C SER A 448 41.78 -156.09 -14.51
N ASN A 449 42.83 -155.50 -15.09
CA ASN A 449 44.05 -156.21 -15.49
C ASN A 449 44.85 -156.74 -14.29
N ALA A 450 44.84 -156.04 -13.16
CA ALA A 450 45.44 -156.52 -11.92
C ALA A 450 44.69 -157.74 -11.37
N ASN A 451 43.36 -157.77 -11.45
CA ASN A 451 42.55 -158.94 -11.13
C ASN A 451 42.84 -160.12 -12.07
N ALA A 452 42.91 -159.89 -13.38
CA ALA A 452 43.24 -160.94 -14.36
C ALA A 452 44.67 -161.48 -14.18
N SER A 453 45.63 -160.61 -13.84
CA SER A 453 47.01 -161.02 -13.52
C SER A 453 47.08 -161.86 -12.23
N SER A 454 46.23 -161.56 -11.25
CA SER A 454 46.07 -162.38 -10.03
C SER A 454 45.57 -163.79 -10.37
N ASP A 455 44.59 -163.93 -11.28
CA ASP A 455 44.08 -165.23 -11.72
C ASP A 455 45.13 -166.06 -12.50
N VAL A 456 45.89 -165.42 -13.38
CA VAL A 456 46.98 -166.07 -14.14
C VAL A 456 48.13 -166.49 -13.22
N ALA A 457 48.49 -165.66 -12.24
CA ALA A 457 49.47 -166.02 -11.22
C ALA A 457 48.98 -167.22 -10.38
N GLY A 458 47.69 -167.26 -10.04
CA GLY A 458 47.06 -168.41 -9.37
C GLY A 458 47.11 -169.69 -10.22
N THR A 459 46.85 -169.58 -11.51
CA THR A 459 46.87 -170.72 -12.45
C THR A 459 48.30 -171.23 -12.70
N SER A 460 49.27 -170.33 -12.81
CA SER A 460 50.69 -170.66 -13.00
C SER A 460 51.28 -171.38 -11.78
N LEU A 461 50.82 -171.04 -10.57
CA LEU A 461 51.20 -171.73 -9.34
C LEU A 461 50.66 -173.17 -9.29
N ASP A 462 49.43 -173.40 -9.80
CA ASP A 462 48.84 -174.74 -9.82
C ASP A 462 49.54 -175.66 -10.84
N ILE A 463 49.91 -175.13 -12.01
CA ILE A 463 50.65 -175.87 -13.05
C ILE A 463 52.05 -176.25 -12.54
N ALA A 464 52.74 -175.36 -11.84
CA ALA A 464 54.07 -175.62 -11.27
C ALA A 464 54.07 -176.68 -10.15
N LYS A 465 52.92 -176.94 -9.50
CA LYS A 465 52.81 -177.94 -8.42
C LYS A 465 52.56 -179.37 -8.90
N LYS A 466 52.20 -179.59 -10.17
CA LYS A 466 51.78 -180.90 -10.70
C LYS A 466 52.76 -181.54 -11.69
N GLY A 467 53.93 -180.94 -11.90
CA GLY A 467 55.08 -181.57 -12.57
C GLY A 467 56.05 -182.13 -11.55
#